data_AF-Q8T2V6-F1
#
_entry.id   AF-Q8T2V6-F1
#
_cell.length_a   1.000
_cell.length_b   1.000
_cell.length_c   1.000
_cell.angle_alpha   90.00
_cell.angle_beta   90.00
_cell.angle_gamma   90.00
#
_symmetry.space_group_name_H-M   'P 1'
#
loop_
_entity.id
_entity.type
_entity.pdbx_description
1 polymer ?
#
loop_
_entity_poly.entity_id
_entity_poly.type
_entity_poly.pdbx_seq_one_letter_code
_entity_poly.pdbx_strand_id
1 'polypeptide(L)'
;MTEYKKLCAILSQLREEVTSLTCAFEGGEGQDTVALHSLSTSIQKLVTNAQPRLLKILRKATETDPNRQIYNEAMCAAIKQLFDDFCELLSCLFGVPMEEMVLSEGKINFEDSPSISWTEDVHNNYLLHLAQTEAWKKRIATNIADLVLFEEETRTVYFAEERKARETLLQIKRNEKTNILHMLKEREAAKWEAEVRRRNDEHKGLMNASSFYGVQNIATVLLRIPEPFRKLLAGNMAQLVRALRTTPEDPNIRRIRCNNRRVMMDYSHVVFCGECETCRILVAAAEILWYIMGYRVEYSTAPTSSLRTVIENNPPILLPCGRYASEHAIAVIGFEEYSERFFTLHEPDPMQDSNEWMVWYATLEALLARLEDCLV
;
A
#
# COMPACT_ATOMS: atom_id res chain seq x y z
N MET A 1 -55.83 18.84 -19.73
CA MET A 1 -57.21 18.30 -19.83
C MET A 1 -57.80 18.17 -18.44
N THR A 2 -59.04 18.61 -18.23
CA THR A 2 -59.74 18.46 -16.93
C THR A 2 -60.01 16.98 -16.61
N GLU A 3 -60.07 16.61 -15.33
CA GLU A 3 -60.30 15.22 -14.90
C GLU A 3 -61.57 14.60 -15.51
N TYR A 4 -62.63 15.40 -15.68
CA TYR A 4 -63.85 15.00 -16.38
C TYR A 4 -63.57 14.52 -17.82
N LYS A 5 -62.78 15.25 -18.61
CA LYS A 5 -62.44 14.86 -19.99
C LYS A 5 -61.64 13.55 -20.05
N LYS A 6 -60.77 13.29 -19.06
CA LYS A 6 -60.02 12.03 -18.95
C LYS A 6 -60.97 10.86 -18.66
N LEU A 7 -61.95 11.07 -17.78
CA LEU A 7 -62.95 10.05 -17.47
C LEU A 7 -63.88 9.78 -18.65
N CYS A 8 -64.31 10.79 -19.39
CA CYS A 8 -65.05 10.58 -20.64
C CYS A 8 -64.27 9.71 -21.63
N ALA A 9 -62.97 9.98 -21.83
CA ALA A 9 -62.13 9.17 -22.72
C ALA A 9 -61.99 7.72 -22.23
N ILE A 10 -61.79 7.51 -20.92
CA ILE A 10 -61.74 6.18 -20.32
C ILE A 10 -63.07 5.44 -20.51
N LEU A 11 -64.20 6.11 -20.32
CA LEU A 11 -65.53 5.51 -20.50
C LEU A 11 -65.84 5.18 -21.97
N SER A 12 -65.41 6.02 -22.91
CA SER A 12 -65.52 5.73 -24.35
C SER A 12 -64.74 4.48 -24.72
N GLN A 13 -63.48 4.39 -24.28
CA GLN A 13 -62.66 3.19 -24.51
C GLN A 13 -63.24 1.96 -23.79
N LEU A 14 -63.70 2.11 -22.55
CA LEU A 14 -64.33 1.02 -21.79
C LEU A 14 -65.59 0.53 -22.50
N ARG A 15 -66.40 1.43 -23.08
CA ARG A 15 -67.59 1.08 -23.84
C ARG A 15 -67.23 0.24 -25.06
N GLU A 16 -66.22 0.65 -25.84
CA GLU A 16 -65.75 -0.10 -27.00
C GLU A 16 -65.23 -1.50 -26.60
N GLU A 17 -64.42 -1.57 -25.55
CA GLU A 17 -63.83 -2.82 -25.08
C GLU A 17 -64.87 -3.78 -24.46
N VAL A 18 -65.77 -3.28 -23.61
CA VAL A 18 -66.86 -4.07 -23.00
C VAL A 18 -67.82 -4.58 -24.07
N THR A 19 -68.18 -3.74 -25.05
CA THR A 19 -69.04 -4.16 -26.16
C THR A 19 -68.36 -5.27 -26.96
N SER A 20 -67.08 -5.09 -27.30
CA SER A 20 -66.31 -6.09 -28.05
C SER A 20 -66.20 -7.42 -27.30
N LEU A 21 -65.91 -7.37 -25.99
CA LEU A 21 -65.81 -8.56 -25.15
C LEU A 21 -67.16 -9.27 -24.98
N THR A 22 -68.25 -8.51 -24.79
CA THR A 22 -69.60 -9.07 -24.62
C THR A 22 -70.11 -9.70 -25.92
N CYS A 23 -69.88 -9.07 -27.06
CA CYS A 23 -70.19 -9.67 -28.36
C CYS A 23 -69.41 -10.97 -28.60
N ALA A 24 -68.12 -11.00 -28.25
CA ALA A 24 -67.30 -12.21 -28.37
C ALA A 24 -67.79 -13.34 -27.44
N PHE A 25 -68.20 -12.99 -26.22
CA PHE A 25 -68.78 -13.92 -25.25
C PHE A 25 -70.12 -14.49 -25.72
N GLU A 26 -71.05 -13.65 -26.17
CA GLU A 26 -72.37 -14.07 -26.68
C GLU A 26 -72.27 -14.89 -27.97
N GLY A 27 -71.33 -14.54 -28.85
CA GLY A 27 -71.05 -15.28 -30.08
C GLY A 27 -70.26 -16.58 -29.87
N GLY A 28 -69.67 -16.79 -28.69
CA GLY A 28 -68.79 -17.93 -28.40
C GLY A 28 -67.51 -17.94 -29.26
N GLU A 29 -67.10 -16.78 -29.79
CA GLU A 29 -65.99 -16.67 -30.75
C GLU A 29 -64.64 -16.63 -30.03
N GLY A 30 -64.08 -17.80 -29.73
CA GLY A 30 -62.76 -17.94 -29.07
C GLY A 30 -61.54 -17.97 -30.00
N GLN A 31 -61.61 -17.41 -31.22
CA GLN A 31 -60.59 -17.66 -32.26
C GLN A 31 -59.24 -16.97 -32.00
N ASP A 32 -59.20 -15.87 -31.25
CA ASP A 32 -57.95 -15.21 -30.80
C ASP A 32 -57.93 -15.07 -29.27
N THR A 33 -57.62 -16.19 -28.61
CA THR A 33 -57.61 -16.30 -27.14
C THR A 33 -56.62 -15.35 -26.46
N VAL A 34 -55.54 -14.95 -27.15
CA VAL A 34 -54.53 -14.03 -26.61
C VAL A 34 -55.04 -12.59 -26.68
N ALA A 35 -55.66 -12.20 -27.79
CA ALA A 35 -56.27 -10.88 -27.92
C ALA A 35 -57.43 -10.70 -26.93
N LEU A 36 -58.28 -11.72 -26.75
CA LEU A 36 -59.38 -11.68 -25.77
C LEU A 36 -58.86 -11.53 -24.33
N HIS A 37 -57.83 -12.28 -23.92
CA HIS A 37 -57.24 -12.13 -22.59
C HIS A 37 -56.62 -10.74 -22.38
N SER A 38 -55.95 -10.21 -23.41
CA SER A 38 -55.44 -8.83 -23.38
C SER A 38 -56.57 -7.79 -23.23
N LEU A 39 -57.70 -8.01 -23.92
CA LEU A 39 -58.90 -7.16 -23.83
C LEU A 39 -59.52 -7.20 -22.44
N SER A 40 -59.72 -8.40 -21.87
CA SER A 40 -60.18 -8.59 -20.48
C SER A 40 -59.27 -7.86 -19.49
N THR A 41 -57.95 -8.04 -19.61
CA THR A 41 -56.97 -7.36 -18.76
C THR A 41 -57.04 -5.83 -18.90
N SER A 42 -57.32 -5.32 -20.10
CA SER A 42 -57.48 -3.89 -20.36
C SER A 42 -58.73 -3.34 -19.66
N ILE A 43 -59.89 -4.00 -19.80
CA ILE A 43 -61.15 -3.64 -19.14
C ILE A 43 -60.96 -3.57 -17.62
N GLN A 44 -60.36 -4.59 -17.01
CA GLN A 44 -60.09 -4.61 -15.57
C GLN A 44 -59.25 -3.40 -15.13
N LYS A 45 -58.22 -3.04 -15.90
CA LYS A 45 -57.39 -1.85 -15.65
C LYS A 45 -58.18 -0.56 -15.83
N LEU A 46 -59.01 -0.44 -16.86
CA LEU A 46 -59.83 0.76 -17.11
C LEU A 46 -60.84 0.97 -15.99
N VAL A 47 -61.55 -0.07 -15.56
CA VAL A 47 -62.50 -0.03 -14.44
C VAL A 47 -61.82 0.33 -13.13
N THR A 48 -60.71 -0.34 -12.79
CA THR A 48 -59.93 -0.07 -11.57
C THR A 48 -59.42 1.36 -11.53
N ASN A 49 -59.08 1.94 -12.68
CA ASN A 49 -58.63 3.33 -12.78
C ASN A 49 -59.78 4.35 -12.77
N ALA A 50 -60.92 4.02 -13.39
CA ALA A 50 -62.06 4.90 -13.53
C ALA A 50 -62.84 5.06 -12.23
N GLN A 51 -63.16 3.96 -11.54
CA GLN A 51 -64.02 3.91 -10.36
C GLN A 51 -63.62 4.94 -9.28
N PRO A 52 -62.39 4.95 -8.73
CA PRO A 52 -62.04 5.89 -7.65
C PRO A 52 -62.04 7.35 -8.11
N ARG A 53 -61.71 7.61 -9.38
CA ARG A 53 -61.70 8.95 -9.95
C ARG A 53 -63.11 9.48 -10.15
N LEU A 54 -64.01 8.61 -10.60
CA LEU A 54 -65.42 8.92 -10.83
C LEU A 54 -66.14 9.17 -9.51
N LEU A 55 -65.98 8.30 -8.51
CA LEU A 55 -66.54 8.51 -7.16
C LEU A 55 -66.05 9.82 -6.54
N LYS A 56 -64.77 10.16 -6.73
CA LYS A 56 -64.19 11.41 -6.22
C LYS A 56 -64.86 12.64 -6.83
N ILE A 57 -65.13 12.65 -8.14
CA ILE A 57 -65.79 13.79 -8.79
C ILE A 57 -67.30 13.80 -8.52
N LEU A 58 -67.92 12.63 -8.39
CA LEU A 58 -69.33 12.47 -8.03
C LEU A 58 -69.60 13.05 -6.64
N ARG A 59 -68.80 12.69 -5.63
CA ARG A 59 -68.89 13.26 -4.27
C ARG A 59 -68.79 14.77 -4.24
N LYS A 60 -68.01 15.36 -5.14
CA LYS A 60 -67.87 16.82 -5.28
C LYS A 60 -69.05 17.46 -6.04
N ALA A 61 -69.68 16.72 -6.95
CA ALA A 61 -70.86 17.16 -7.69
C ALA A 61 -72.15 17.05 -6.86
N THR A 62 -72.18 16.19 -5.85
CA THR A 62 -73.29 16.01 -4.91
C THR A 62 -73.13 16.81 -3.61
N GLU A 63 -72.05 17.58 -3.46
CA GLU A 63 -71.85 18.48 -2.32
C GLU A 63 -72.95 19.56 -2.32
N THR A 64 -73.56 19.76 -1.16
CA THR A 64 -74.72 20.67 -0.98
C THR A 64 -74.35 21.95 -0.22
N ASP A 65 -73.16 22.03 0.38
CA ASP A 65 -72.64 23.26 0.96
C ASP A 65 -72.18 24.23 -0.16
N PRO A 66 -72.83 25.40 -0.33
CA PRO A 66 -72.48 26.37 -1.37
C PRO A 66 -71.04 26.88 -1.29
N ASN A 67 -70.42 26.82 -0.10
CA ASN A 67 -69.04 27.23 0.11
C ASN A 67 -68.02 26.13 -0.25
N ARG A 68 -68.48 24.90 -0.50
CA ARG A 68 -67.65 23.73 -0.86
C ARG A 68 -67.94 23.22 -2.28
N GLN A 69 -69.08 23.59 -2.85
CA GLN A 69 -69.46 23.22 -4.21
C GLN A 69 -68.59 23.96 -5.24
N ILE A 70 -67.82 23.19 -6.03
CA ILE A 70 -66.83 23.71 -6.98
C ILE A 70 -67.33 23.63 -8.43
N TYR A 71 -68.45 22.95 -8.67
CA TYR A 71 -69.03 22.71 -9.98
C TYR A 71 -70.37 23.43 -10.14
N ASN A 72 -70.61 24.00 -11.33
CA ASN A 72 -71.92 24.55 -11.67
C ASN A 72 -72.94 23.43 -11.93
N GLU A 73 -74.23 23.77 -11.92
CA GLU A 73 -75.33 22.79 -12.05
C GLU A 73 -75.21 21.92 -13.32
N ALA A 74 -74.81 22.51 -14.45
CA ALA A 74 -74.62 21.79 -15.70
C ALA A 74 -73.51 20.72 -15.60
N MET A 75 -72.39 21.04 -14.94
CA MET A 75 -71.30 20.09 -14.72
C MET A 75 -71.70 19.02 -13.69
N CYS A 76 -72.48 19.36 -12.67
CA CYS A 76 -73.00 18.37 -11.73
C CYS A 76 -73.91 17.35 -12.43
N ALA A 77 -74.79 17.81 -13.33
CA ALA A 77 -75.63 16.92 -14.14
C ALA A 77 -74.80 16.03 -15.07
N ALA A 78 -73.77 16.59 -15.72
CA ALA A 78 -72.87 15.85 -16.60
C ALA A 78 -72.05 14.76 -15.86
N ILE A 79 -71.62 15.04 -14.62
CA ILE A 79 -70.92 14.07 -13.77
C ILE A 79 -71.84 12.93 -13.33
N LYS A 80 -73.11 13.22 -13.02
CA LYS A 80 -74.11 12.19 -12.70
C LYS A 80 -74.36 11.29 -13.91
N GLN A 81 -74.58 11.86 -15.08
CA GLN A 81 -74.73 11.07 -16.31
C GLN A 81 -73.50 10.20 -16.59
N LEU A 82 -72.29 10.72 -16.38
CA LEU A 82 -71.05 9.95 -16.54
C LEU A 82 -70.94 8.78 -15.55
N PHE A 83 -71.52 8.93 -14.36
CA PHE A 83 -71.62 7.86 -13.37
C PHE A 83 -72.66 6.81 -13.76
N ASP A 84 -73.82 7.23 -14.25
CA ASP A 84 -74.87 6.35 -14.71
C ASP A 84 -74.37 5.52 -15.92
N ASP A 85 -73.72 6.17 -16.89
CA ASP A 85 -73.09 5.51 -18.04
C ASP A 85 -72.02 4.49 -17.61
N PHE A 86 -71.24 4.78 -16.56
CA PHE A 86 -70.25 3.84 -16.03
C PHE A 86 -70.90 2.63 -15.37
N CYS A 87 -71.97 2.86 -14.60
CA CYS A 87 -72.73 1.80 -13.95
C CYS A 87 -73.46 0.92 -14.97
N GLU A 88 -73.98 1.51 -16.06
CA GLU A 88 -74.59 0.77 -17.17
C GLU A 88 -73.58 -0.16 -17.85
N LEU A 89 -72.38 0.33 -18.17
CA LEU A 89 -71.32 -0.49 -18.78
C LEU A 89 -70.90 -1.65 -17.89
N LEU A 90 -70.76 -1.41 -16.59
CA LEU A 90 -70.49 -2.48 -15.63
C LEU A 90 -71.68 -3.43 -15.50
N SER A 91 -72.91 -2.92 -15.52
CA SER A 91 -74.10 -3.79 -15.44
C SER A 91 -74.20 -4.69 -16.66
N CYS A 92 -73.79 -4.24 -17.86
CA CYS A 92 -73.65 -5.10 -19.03
C CYS A 92 -72.58 -6.17 -18.84
N LEU A 93 -71.45 -5.84 -18.23
CA LEU A 93 -70.32 -6.75 -18.01
C LEU A 93 -70.62 -7.83 -16.94
N PHE A 94 -71.42 -7.49 -15.93
CA PHE A 94 -71.73 -8.35 -14.79
C PHE A 94 -73.13 -8.98 -14.85
N GLY A 95 -74.01 -8.49 -15.73
CA GLY A 95 -75.40 -8.98 -15.87
C GLY A 95 -76.34 -8.59 -14.74
N VAL A 96 -75.89 -7.74 -13.80
CA VAL A 96 -76.66 -7.29 -12.62
C VAL A 96 -76.47 -5.78 -12.43
N PRO A 97 -77.40 -5.07 -11.78
CA PRO A 97 -77.23 -3.64 -11.47
C PRO A 97 -75.99 -3.39 -10.60
N MET A 98 -75.08 -2.53 -11.05
CA MET A 98 -73.78 -2.33 -10.41
C MET A 98 -73.67 -1.06 -9.54
N GLU A 99 -74.71 -0.22 -9.50
CA GLU A 99 -74.67 1.10 -8.86
C GLU A 99 -74.25 1.03 -7.37
N GLU A 100 -74.91 0.19 -6.58
CA GLU A 100 -74.59 0.02 -5.15
C GLU A 100 -73.17 -0.51 -4.92
N MET A 101 -72.70 -1.42 -5.78
CA MET A 101 -71.37 -1.98 -5.68
C MET A 101 -70.29 -0.96 -6.04
N VAL A 102 -70.53 -0.12 -7.06
CA VAL A 102 -69.63 0.98 -7.43
C VAL A 102 -69.55 2.00 -6.29
N LEU A 103 -70.68 2.34 -5.65
CA LEU A 103 -70.73 3.31 -4.54
C LEU A 103 -70.08 2.81 -3.25
N SER A 104 -70.03 1.49 -3.03
CA SER A 104 -69.53 0.87 -1.80
C SER A 104 -68.02 1.03 -1.53
N GLU A 105 -67.25 1.65 -2.45
CA GLU A 105 -65.77 1.76 -2.44
C GLU A 105 -65.02 0.42 -2.33
N GLY A 106 -65.73 -0.72 -2.36
CA GLY A 106 -65.15 -2.05 -2.42
C GLY A 106 -64.46 -2.30 -3.76
N LYS A 107 -63.45 -3.19 -3.74
CA LYS A 107 -62.78 -3.65 -4.96
C LYS A 107 -63.78 -4.53 -5.74
N ILE A 108 -64.11 -4.13 -6.96
CA ILE A 108 -64.95 -4.93 -7.86
C ILE A 108 -64.26 -6.27 -8.11
N ASN A 109 -64.94 -7.37 -7.83
CA ASN A 109 -64.44 -8.70 -8.10
C ASN A 109 -64.74 -9.10 -9.55
N PHE A 110 -63.74 -9.03 -10.42
CA PHE A 110 -63.93 -9.33 -11.84
C PHE A 110 -64.16 -10.82 -12.15
N GLU A 111 -63.89 -11.72 -11.20
CA GLU A 111 -64.22 -13.15 -11.34
C GLU A 111 -65.73 -13.39 -11.39
N ASP A 112 -66.53 -12.48 -10.82
CA ASP A 112 -68.00 -12.58 -10.83
C ASP A 112 -68.59 -12.12 -12.18
N SER A 113 -67.79 -11.57 -13.09
CA SER A 113 -68.22 -11.23 -14.45
C SER A 113 -68.15 -12.46 -15.36
N PRO A 114 -69.28 -12.89 -15.96
CA PRO A 114 -69.31 -14.08 -16.82
C PRO A 114 -68.38 -14.00 -18.03
N SER A 115 -68.29 -12.83 -18.69
CA SER A 115 -67.48 -12.65 -19.90
C SER A 115 -65.98 -12.56 -19.60
N ILE A 116 -65.59 -11.98 -18.45
CA ILE A 116 -64.19 -11.97 -17.99
C ILE A 116 -63.76 -13.38 -17.56
N SER A 117 -64.56 -14.06 -16.73
CA SER A 117 -64.26 -15.43 -16.27
C SER A 117 -64.12 -16.38 -17.45
N TRP A 118 -65.03 -16.33 -18.43
CA TRP A 118 -64.95 -17.14 -19.64
C TRP A 118 -63.64 -16.91 -20.42
N THR A 119 -63.21 -15.66 -20.53
CA THR A 119 -61.97 -15.31 -21.24
C THR A 119 -60.73 -15.86 -20.54
N GLU A 120 -60.68 -15.77 -19.20
CA GLU A 120 -59.61 -16.36 -18.40
C GLU A 120 -59.59 -17.89 -18.57
N ASP A 121 -60.74 -18.55 -18.53
CA ASP A 121 -60.84 -20.00 -18.71
C ASP A 121 -60.36 -20.44 -20.10
N VAL A 122 -60.77 -19.72 -21.15
CA VAL A 122 -60.33 -19.98 -22.53
C VAL A 122 -58.82 -19.76 -22.68
N HIS A 123 -58.28 -18.70 -22.07
CA HIS A 123 -56.84 -18.41 -22.10
C HIS A 123 -56.01 -19.45 -21.33
N ASN A 124 -56.47 -19.84 -20.14
CA ASN A 124 -55.83 -20.87 -19.33
C ASN A 124 -55.78 -22.22 -20.05
N ASN A 125 -56.88 -22.62 -20.68
CA ASN A 125 -56.92 -23.84 -21.50
C ASN A 125 -55.97 -23.77 -22.70
N TYR A 126 -55.88 -22.60 -23.35
CA TYR A 126 -54.92 -22.37 -24.43
C TYR A 126 -53.46 -22.50 -23.95
N LEU A 127 -53.11 -21.91 -22.80
CA LEU A 127 -51.76 -22.02 -22.22
C LEU A 127 -51.42 -23.45 -21.83
N LEU A 128 -52.36 -24.20 -21.25
CA LEU A 128 -52.15 -25.62 -20.92
C LEU A 128 -51.93 -26.46 -22.17
N HIS A 129 -52.71 -26.23 -23.23
CA HIS A 129 -52.53 -26.91 -24.51
C HIS A 129 -51.16 -26.57 -25.13
N LEU A 130 -50.78 -25.28 -25.14
CA LEU A 130 -49.45 -24.86 -25.60
C LEU A 130 -48.34 -25.54 -24.81
N ALA A 131 -48.44 -25.61 -23.49
CA ALA A 131 -47.45 -26.22 -22.63
C ALA A 131 -47.26 -27.72 -22.88
N GLN A 132 -48.31 -28.40 -23.35
CA GLN A 132 -48.25 -29.80 -23.75
C GLN A 132 -47.56 -30.02 -25.10
N THR A 133 -47.42 -28.97 -25.93
CA THR A 133 -46.76 -29.09 -27.24
C THR A 133 -45.26 -29.33 -27.11
N GLU A 134 -44.72 -30.19 -27.97
CA GLU A 134 -43.28 -30.46 -28.05
C GLU A 134 -42.49 -29.21 -28.46
N ALA A 135 -43.08 -28.31 -29.25
CA ALA A 135 -42.46 -27.04 -29.63
C ALA A 135 -42.19 -26.15 -28.41
N TRP A 136 -43.14 -26.06 -27.48
CA TRP A 136 -42.99 -25.29 -26.25
C TRP A 136 -41.93 -25.90 -25.33
N LYS A 137 -41.98 -27.21 -25.09
CA LYS A 137 -40.98 -27.92 -24.27
C LYS A 137 -39.58 -27.78 -24.85
N LYS A 138 -39.44 -27.94 -26.18
CA LYS A 138 -38.16 -27.77 -26.89
C LYS A 138 -37.62 -26.35 -26.74
N ARG A 139 -38.48 -25.33 -26.90
CA ARG A 139 -38.07 -23.92 -26.72
C ARG A 139 -37.53 -23.65 -25.32
N ILE A 140 -38.22 -24.12 -24.29
CA ILE A 140 -37.75 -23.95 -22.90
C ILE A 140 -36.41 -24.68 -22.70
N ALA A 141 -36.30 -25.93 -23.15
CA ALA A 141 -35.07 -26.71 -23.03
C ALA A 141 -33.88 -26.05 -23.75
N THR A 142 -34.09 -25.54 -24.97
CA THR A 142 -33.05 -24.80 -25.72
C THR A 142 -32.62 -23.53 -25.00
N ASN A 143 -33.57 -22.69 -24.55
CA ASN A 143 -33.23 -21.47 -23.83
C ASN A 143 -32.44 -21.75 -22.53
N ILE A 144 -32.77 -22.83 -21.81
CA ILE A 144 -32.03 -23.24 -20.61
C ILE A 144 -30.63 -23.72 -20.98
N ALA A 145 -30.49 -24.54 -22.03
CA ALA A 145 -29.19 -25.02 -22.50
C ALA A 145 -28.29 -23.85 -22.92
N ASP A 146 -28.83 -22.86 -23.64
CA ASP A 146 -28.10 -21.66 -24.04
C ASP A 146 -27.66 -20.84 -22.82
N LEU A 147 -28.52 -20.70 -21.79
CA LEU A 147 -28.15 -20.03 -20.54
C LEU A 147 -26.99 -20.73 -19.82
N VAL A 148 -26.99 -22.07 -19.79
CA VAL A 148 -25.90 -22.85 -19.20
C VAL A 148 -24.60 -22.66 -19.99
N LEU A 149 -24.66 -22.69 -21.32
CA LEU A 149 -23.50 -22.42 -22.18
C LEU A 149 -22.95 -21.01 -21.96
N PHE A 150 -23.82 -20.00 -21.89
CA PHE A 150 -23.39 -18.64 -21.57
C PHE A 150 -22.74 -18.53 -20.19
N GLU A 151 -23.21 -19.28 -19.19
CA GLU A 151 -22.57 -19.32 -17.88
C GLU A 151 -21.16 -19.93 -17.97
N GLU A 152 -20.99 -21.03 -18.69
CA GLU A 152 -19.69 -21.68 -18.90
C GLU A 152 -18.70 -20.78 -19.67
N GLU A 153 -19.17 -20.12 -20.73
CA GLU A 153 -18.39 -19.13 -21.48
C GLU A 153 -18.00 -17.94 -20.59
N THR A 154 -18.93 -17.44 -19.78
CA THR A 154 -18.69 -16.33 -18.85
C THR A 154 -17.63 -16.70 -17.81
N ARG A 155 -17.69 -17.90 -17.23
CA ARG A 155 -16.67 -18.40 -16.30
C ARG A 155 -15.29 -18.48 -16.98
N THR A 156 -15.26 -18.89 -18.24
CA THR A 156 -14.01 -18.96 -19.03
C THR A 156 -13.44 -17.56 -19.29
N VAL A 157 -14.28 -16.57 -19.58
CA VAL A 157 -13.87 -15.17 -19.72
C VAL A 157 -13.27 -14.64 -18.42
N TYR A 158 -13.95 -14.84 -17.27
CA TYR A 158 -13.42 -14.40 -15.98
C TYR A 158 -12.07 -15.04 -15.64
N PHE A 159 -11.90 -16.33 -15.90
CA PHE A 159 -10.62 -16.99 -15.71
C PHE A 159 -9.51 -16.39 -16.60
N ALA A 160 -9.84 -16.06 -17.85
CA ALA A 160 -8.88 -15.42 -18.77
C ALA A 160 -8.51 -13.99 -18.32
N GLU A 161 -9.49 -13.21 -17.85
CA GLU A 161 -9.27 -11.87 -17.29
C GLU A 161 -8.41 -11.92 -16.01
N GLU A 162 -8.72 -12.82 -15.08
CA GLU A 162 -7.95 -13.02 -13.86
C GLU A 162 -6.51 -13.43 -14.17
N ARG A 163 -6.32 -14.36 -15.12
CA ARG A 163 -4.98 -14.79 -15.53
C ARG A 163 -4.18 -13.61 -16.09
N LYS A 164 -4.78 -12.79 -16.97
CA LYS A 164 -4.13 -11.61 -17.56
C LYS A 164 -3.79 -10.55 -16.50
N ALA A 165 -4.71 -10.30 -15.55
CA ALA A 165 -4.47 -9.39 -14.44
C ALA A 165 -3.33 -9.88 -13.54
N ARG A 166 -3.30 -11.18 -13.24
CA ARG A 166 -2.24 -11.82 -12.45
C ARG A 166 -0.87 -11.73 -13.14
N GLU A 167 -0.80 -12.00 -14.44
CA GLU A 167 0.43 -11.87 -15.23
C GLU A 167 0.97 -10.43 -15.20
N THR A 168 0.08 -9.44 -15.36
CA THR A 168 0.43 -8.02 -15.30
C THR A 168 0.97 -7.64 -13.92
N LEU A 169 0.30 -8.07 -12.84
CA LEU A 169 0.74 -7.82 -11.47
C LEU A 169 2.10 -8.46 -11.19
N LEU A 170 2.31 -9.71 -11.62
CA LEU A 170 3.59 -10.40 -11.46
C LEU A 170 4.72 -9.67 -12.19
N GLN A 171 4.46 -9.15 -13.39
CA GLN A 171 5.45 -8.38 -14.13
C GLN A 171 5.80 -7.06 -13.42
N ILE A 172 4.80 -6.35 -12.90
CA ILE A 172 5.02 -5.13 -12.09
C ILE A 172 5.86 -5.47 -10.86
N LYS A 173 5.52 -6.53 -10.12
CA LYS A 173 6.25 -6.95 -8.92
C LYS A 173 7.70 -7.37 -9.22
N ARG A 174 7.95 -8.02 -10.36
CA ARG A 174 9.31 -8.33 -10.82
C ARG A 174 10.10 -7.06 -11.08
N ASN A 175 9.51 -6.11 -11.80
CA ASN A 175 10.16 -4.83 -12.12
C ASN A 175 10.43 -3.99 -10.85
N GLU A 176 9.49 -3.93 -9.91
CA GLU A 176 9.69 -3.30 -8.60
C GLU A 176 10.85 -3.94 -7.84
N LYS A 177 10.89 -5.27 -7.79
CA LYS A 177 11.99 -6.00 -7.13
C LYS A 177 13.33 -5.69 -7.78
N THR A 178 13.43 -5.67 -9.11
CA THR A 178 14.68 -5.35 -9.80
C THR A 178 15.12 -3.92 -9.53
N ASN A 179 14.18 -2.96 -9.50
CA ASN A 179 14.47 -1.55 -9.20
C ASN A 179 14.96 -1.38 -7.75
N ILE A 180 14.30 -2.02 -6.79
CA ILE A 180 14.73 -1.99 -5.39
C ILE A 180 16.14 -2.59 -5.24
N LEU A 181 16.39 -3.74 -5.86
CA LEU A 181 17.72 -4.37 -5.82
C LEU A 181 18.79 -3.48 -6.46
N HIS A 182 18.47 -2.79 -7.55
CA HIS A 182 19.38 -1.85 -8.18
C HIS A 182 19.70 -0.68 -7.24
N MET A 183 18.67 -0.02 -6.67
CA MET A 183 18.87 1.07 -5.73
C MET A 183 19.66 0.65 -4.49
N LEU A 184 19.46 -0.57 -3.97
CA LEU A 184 20.23 -1.08 -2.85
C LEU A 184 21.70 -1.28 -3.21
N LYS A 185 21.99 -1.83 -4.40
CA LYS A 185 23.36 -1.98 -4.90
C LYS A 185 24.05 -0.64 -5.11
N GLU A 186 23.35 0.34 -5.70
CA GLU A 186 23.88 1.70 -5.88
C GLU A 186 24.19 2.37 -4.53
N ARG A 187 23.29 2.23 -3.55
CA ARG A 187 23.52 2.76 -2.20
C ARG A 187 24.70 2.08 -1.51
N GLU A 188 24.85 0.77 -1.66
CA GLU A 188 25.98 0.03 -1.10
C GLU A 188 27.31 0.45 -1.75
N ALA A 189 27.33 0.55 -3.09
CA ALA A 189 28.49 1.04 -3.83
C ALA A 189 28.86 2.47 -3.44
N ALA A 190 27.88 3.38 -3.35
CA ALA A 190 28.13 4.77 -2.94
C ALA A 190 28.67 4.87 -1.51
N LYS A 191 28.17 4.04 -0.57
CA LYS A 191 28.73 3.98 0.78
C LYS A 191 30.16 3.44 0.78
N TRP A 192 30.43 2.41 -0.02
CA TRP A 192 31.79 1.87 -0.16
C TRP A 192 32.77 2.90 -0.75
N GLU A 193 32.37 3.62 -1.79
CA GLU A 193 33.17 4.71 -2.37
C GLU A 193 33.42 5.85 -1.39
N ALA A 194 32.43 6.20 -0.56
CA ALA A 194 32.60 7.18 0.51
C ALA A 194 33.62 6.70 1.55
N GLU A 195 33.57 5.41 1.93
CA GLU A 195 34.52 4.81 2.87
C GLU A 195 35.93 4.74 2.29
N VAL A 196 36.10 4.35 1.03
CA VAL A 196 37.41 4.36 0.34
C VAL A 196 37.99 5.76 0.31
N ARG A 197 37.19 6.78 -0.02
CA ARG A 197 37.62 8.19 0.04
C ARG A 197 38.05 8.59 1.45
N ARG A 198 37.24 8.30 2.47
CA ARG A 198 37.56 8.57 3.87
C ARG A 198 38.89 7.94 4.29
N ARG A 199 39.12 6.66 3.95
CA ARG A 199 40.37 5.94 4.24
C ARG A 199 41.57 6.59 3.55
N ASN A 200 41.42 6.99 2.29
CA ASN A 200 42.46 7.69 1.55
C ASN A 200 42.76 9.07 2.14
N ASP A 201 41.73 9.82 2.52
CA ASP A 201 41.86 11.14 3.14
C ASP A 201 42.55 11.06 4.50
N GLU A 202 42.21 10.05 5.31
CA GLU A 202 42.87 9.77 6.58
C GLU A 202 44.35 9.42 6.38
N HIS A 203 44.64 8.48 5.47
CA HIS A 203 46.02 8.10 5.16
C HIS A 203 46.83 9.30 4.70
N LYS A 204 46.28 10.12 3.79
CA LYS A 204 46.90 11.34 3.29
C LYS A 204 47.09 12.38 4.40
N GLY A 205 46.12 12.52 5.31
CA GLY A 205 46.22 13.39 6.48
C GLY A 205 47.37 12.99 7.40
N LEU A 206 47.49 11.70 7.72
CA LEU A 206 48.57 11.16 8.55
C LEU A 206 49.94 11.28 7.86
N MET A 207 50.02 10.99 6.55
CA MET A 207 51.26 11.19 5.76
C MET A 207 51.72 12.65 5.76
N ASN A 208 50.79 13.59 5.58
CA ASN A 208 51.10 15.01 5.60
C ASN A 208 51.55 15.46 7.00
N ALA A 209 50.86 14.98 8.05
CA ALA A 209 51.22 15.30 9.43
C ALA A 209 52.61 14.75 9.79
N SER A 210 52.91 13.48 9.46
CA SER A 210 54.22 12.90 9.73
C SER A 210 55.35 13.61 8.97
N SER A 211 55.09 14.00 7.72
CA SER A 211 56.05 14.77 6.92
C SER A 211 56.27 16.19 7.49
N PHE A 212 55.20 16.82 7.99
CA PHE A 212 55.27 18.17 8.57
C PHE A 212 56.06 18.20 9.88
N TYR A 213 55.82 17.26 10.81
CA TYR A 213 56.61 17.20 12.04
C TYR A 213 58.00 16.63 11.77
N GLY A 214 58.10 15.50 11.10
CA GLY A 214 59.34 14.75 10.95
C GLY A 214 60.00 14.42 12.29
N VAL A 215 61.23 13.92 12.25
CA VAL A 215 61.99 13.56 13.46
C VAL A 215 62.42 14.81 14.25
N GLN A 216 62.67 15.93 13.59
CA GLN A 216 63.18 17.12 14.29
C GLN A 216 62.13 17.80 15.17
N ASN A 217 60.83 17.63 14.90
CA ASN A 217 59.75 18.27 15.67
C ASN A 217 58.97 17.30 16.57
N ILE A 218 59.55 16.16 16.96
CA ILE A 218 58.93 15.21 17.90
C ILE A 218 58.55 15.89 19.22
N ALA A 219 59.44 16.74 19.75
CA ALA A 219 59.16 17.50 20.98
C ALA A 219 57.88 18.34 20.83
N THR A 220 57.65 18.96 19.66
CA THR A 220 56.43 19.72 19.36
C THR A 220 55.18 18.84 19.34
N VAL A 221 55.28 17.60 18.86
CA VAL A 221 54.16 16.62 18.92
C VAL A 221 53.84 16.27 20.36
N LEU A 222 54.86 15.97 21.17
CA LEU A 222 54.71 15.59 22.58
C LEU A 222 54.24 16.75 23.47
N LEU A 223 54.63 17.99 23.17
CA LEU A 223 54.22 19.18 23.92
C LEU A 223 52.70 19.44 23.86
N ARG A 224 52.01 18.92 22.84
CA ARG A 224 50.54 19.00 22.74
C ARG A 224 49.84 18.14 23.77
N ILE A 225 50.52 17.10 24.26
CA ILE A 225 49.97 16.15 25.22
C ILE A 225 50.09 16.77 26.63
N PRO A 226 49.04 16.63 27.47
CA PRO A 226 49.12 17.04 28.86
C PRO A 226 50.30 16.35 29.56
N GLU A 227 50.99 17.11 30.42
CA GLU A 227 52.20 16.69 31.12
C GLU A 227 52.16 15.28 31.74
N PRO A 228 51.09 14.86 32.47
CA PRO A 228 51.08 13.53 33.09
C PRO A 228 51.14 12.37 32.08
N PHE A 229 50.72 12.58 30.83
CA PHE A 229 50.68 11.54 29.81
C PHE A 229 51.83 11.64 28.80
N ARG A 230 52.58 12.75 28.82
CA ARG A 230 53.70 12.98 27.89
C ARG A 230 54.82 11.97 28.08
N LYS A 231 55.28 11.78 29.32
CA LYS A 231 56.32 10.79 29.66
C LYS A 231 55.87 9.36 29.38
N LEU A 232 54.58 9.07 29.62
CA LEU A 232 53.99 7.77 29.32
C LEU A 232 54.04 7.47 27.82
N LEU A 233 53.54 8.38 26.97
CA LEU A 233 53.57 8.17 25.52
C LEU A 233 55.01 8.06 25.00
N ALA A 234 55.90 8.96 25.45
CA ALA A 234 57.31 8.92 25.04
C ALA A 234 57.97 7.59 25.42
N GLY A 235 57.68 7.06 26.61
CA GLY A 235 58.18 5.78 27.10
C GLY A 235 57.66 4.61 26.28
N ASN A 236 56.35 4.57 26.02
CA ASN A 236 55.71 3.54 25.20
C ASN A 236 56.27 3.53 23.77
N MET A 237 56.46 4.71 23.18
CA MET A 237 57.05 4.85 21.84
C MET A 237 58.52 4.44 21.80
N ALA A 238 59.32 4.83 22.81
CA ALA A 238 60.70 4.40 22.90
C ALA A 238 60.82 2.88 23.05
N GLN A 239 59.93 2.25 23.83
CA GLN A 239 59.85 0.80 23.95
C GLN A 239 59.51 0.14 22.60
N LEU A 240 58.56 0.69 21.85
CA LEU A 240 58.20 0.20 20.52
C LEU A 240 59.40 0.28 19.56
N VAL A 241 60.11 1.41 19.52
CA VAL A 241 61.31 1.55 18.67
C VAL A 241 62.41 0.58 19.06
N ARG A 242 62.65 0.37 20.36
CA ARG A 242 63.61 -0.64 20.84
C ARG A 242 63.17 -2.04 20.43
N ALA A 243 61.90 -2.38 20.58
CA ALA A 243 61.36 -3.67 20.17
C ALA A 243 61.50 -3.93 18.67
N LEU A 244 61.27 -2.91 17.84
CA LEU A 244 61.49 -2.99 16.39
C LEU A 244 62.94 -3.33 16.04
N ARG A 245 63.91 -2.83 16.82
CA ARG A 245 65.34 -3.12 16.62
C ARG A 245 65.76 -4.48 17.14
N THR A 246 65.21 -4.92 18.28
CA THR A 246 65.64 -6.16 18.95
C THR A 246 64.90 -7.40 18.44
N THR A 247 63.64 -7.24 18.04
CA THR A 247 62.75 -8.34 17.65
C THR A 247 61.88 -7.93 16.45
N PRO A 248 62.49 -7.58 15.29
CA PRO A 248 61.77 -7.03 14.12
C PRO A 248 60.71 -7.96 13.53
N GLU A 249 60.80 -9.26 13.82
CA GLU A 249 59.90 -10.30 13.32
C GLU A 249 58.59 -10.47 14.13
N ASP A 250 58.47 -9.81 15.29
CA ASP A 250 57.26 -9.96 16.12
C ASP A 250 56.02 -9.37 15.40
N PRO A 251 55.00 -10.19 15.08
CA PRO A 251 53.83 -9.71 14.36
C PRO A 251 53.03 -8.65 15.14
N ASN A 252 53.12 -8.62 16.47
CA ASN A 252 52.37 -7.66 17.29
C ASN A 252 52.97 -6.26 17.25
N ILE A 253 54.29 -6.15 17.02
CA ILE A 253 54.91 -4.85 16.78
C ILE A 253 54.81 -4.48 15.31
N ARG A 254 54.95 -5.42 14.35
CA ARG A 254 54.78 -5.10 12.93
C ARG A 254 53.35 -4.70 12.55
N ARG A 255 52.35 -5.16 13.30
CA ARG A 255 50.94 -4.86 13.06
C ARG A 255 50.21 -4.49 14.35
N ILE A 256 50.09 -3.19 14.60
CA ILE A 256 49.41 -2.63 15.76
C ILE A 256 47.91 -2.66 15.50
N ARG A 257 47.21 -3.56 16.18
CA ARG A 257 45.75 -3.69 16.12
C ARG A 257 45.08 -2.68 17.05
N CYS A 258 44.34 -1.71 16.52
CA CYS A 258 43.73 -0.66 17.34
C CYS A 258 42.71 -1.21 18.35
N ASN A 259 41.97 -2.27 17.99
CA ASN A 259 40.99 -2.92 18.87
C ASN A 259 41.64 -3.79 19.96
N ASN A 260 42.98 -3.91 19.99
CA ASN A 260 43.66 -4.66 21.03
C ASN A 260 43.56 -3.90 22.37
N ARG A 261 43.17 -4.63 23.43
CA ARG A 261 43.01 -4.06 24.78
C ARG A 261 44.24 -3.27 25.25
N ARG A 262 45.45 -3.82 25.06
CA ARG A 262 46.69 -3.16 25.50
C ARG A 262 46.96 -1.90 24.69
N VAL A 263 46.75 -1.93 23.38
CA VAL A 263 46.90 -0.75 22.51
C VAL A 263 45.94 0.36 22.94
N MET A 264 44.68 0.02 23.24
CA MET A 264 43.71 1.02 23.74
C MET A 264 44.11 1.60 25.11
N MET A 265 44.66 0.78 26.01
CA MET A 265 45.12 1.25 27.32
C MET A 265 46.36 2.15 27.20
N ASP A 266 47.27 1.83 26.28
CA ASP A 266 48.54 2.54 26.12
C ASP A 266 48.42 3.81 25.26
N TYR A 267 47.51 3.81 24.28
CA TYR A 267 47.44 4.84 23.23
C TYR A 267 46.04 5.41 22.96
N SER A 268 44.99 4.91 23.63
CA SER A 268 43.59 5.21 23.32
C SER A 268 43.13 4.66 21.94
N HIS A 269 41.93 5.03 21.52
CA HIS A 269 41.35 4.71 20.21
C HIS A 269 40.73 5.95 19.57
N VAL A 270 40.78 6.04 18.24
CA VAL A 270 40.29 7.18 17.45
C VAL A 270 38.79 7.44 17.61
N VAL A 271 38.03 6.43 18.01
CA VAL A 271 36.56 6.51 18.23
C VAL A 271 36.18 7.25 19.51
N PHE A 272 37.08 7.33 20.49
CA PHE A 272 36.84 8.01 21.76
C PHE A 272 37.11 9.52 21.66
N CYS A 273 37.52 10.00 20.48
CA CYS A 273 37.91 11.38 20.22
C CYS A 273 36.76 12.40 20.25
N GLY A 274 35.50 11.93 20.30
CA GLY A 274 34.33 12.81 20.25
C GLY A 274 34.19 13.71 21.49
N GLU A 275 34.36 13.13 22.68
CA GLU A 275 34.08 13.82 23.95
C GLU A 275 35.30 13.92 24.87
N CYS A 276 36.28 13.03 24.74
CA CYS A 276 37.48 13.05 25.57
C CYS A 276 38.67 13.70 24.83
N GLU A 277 38.95 14.95 25.15
CA GLU A 277 40.06 15.69 24.56
C GLU A 277 41.42 15.03 24.82
N THR A 278 41.65 14.48 26.02
CA THR A 278 42.90 13.78 26.36
C THR A 278 43.13 12.56 25.46
N CYS A 279 42.12 11.70 25.32
CA CYS A 279 42.16 10.54 24.44
C CYS A 279 42.39 10.94 22.98
N ARG A 280 41.74 12.02 22.53
CA ARG A 280 41.89 12.57 21.17
C ARG A 280 43.32 13.04 20.88
N ILE A 281 43.88 13.85 21.77
CA ILE A 281 45.22 14.41 21.58
C ILE A 281 46.27 13.29 21.63
N LEU A 282 46.11 12.34 22.55
CA LEU A 282 47.07 11.26 22.74
C LEU A 282 47.08 10.29 21.55
N VAL A 283 45.92 9.85 21.08
CA VAL A 283 45.85 8.97 19.91
C VAL A 283 46.36 9.68 18.66
N ALA A 284 46.01 10.95 18.45
CA ALA A 284 46.52 11.72 17.30
C ALA A 284 48.05 11.85 17.32
N ALA A 285 48.65 12.10 18.49
CA ALA A 285 50.10 12.14 18.63
C ALA A 285 50.73 10.75 18.38
N ALA A 286 50.10 9.69 18.89
CA ALA A 286 50.57 8.32 18.68
C ALA A 286 50.59 7.94 17.20
N GLU A 287 49.53 8.25 16.46
CA GLU A 287 49.40 7.92 15.05
C GLU A 287 50.43 8.67 14.18
N ILE A 288 50.70 9.94 14.49
CA ILE A 288 51.76 10.70 13.83
C ILE A 288 53.12 10.05 14.08
N LEU A 289 53.42 9.66 15.31
CA LEU A 289 54.69 9.02 15.67
C LEU A 289 54.83 7.64 15.01
N TRP A 290 53.76 6.84 14.93
CA TRP A 290 53.74 5.59 14.18
C TRP A 290 54.02 5.84 12.68
N TYR A 291 53.42 6.87 12.08
CA TYR A 291 53.71 7.19 10.68
C TYR A 291 55.17 7.63 10.45
N ILE A 292 55.78 8.35 11.40
CA ILE A 292 57.22 8.68 11.37
C ILE A 292 58.08 7.41 11.46
N MET A 293 57.66 6.42 12.27
CA MET A 293 58.32 5.11 12.36
C MET A 293 58.15 4.24 11.10
N GLY A 294 57.34 4.65 10.11
CA GLY A 294 57.10 3.89 8.88
C GLY A 294 55.83 3.03 8.89
N TYR A 295 54.97 3.16 9.91
CA TYR A 295 53.66 2.51 9.86
C TYR A 295 52.72 3.21 8.88
N ARG A 296 51.76 2.45 8.34
CA ARG A 296 50.65 2.94 7.52
C ARG A 296 49.33 2.39 8.06
N VAL A 297 48.30 3.22 8.02
CA VAL A 297 46.94 2.82 8.40
C VAL A 297 46.36 1.89 7.36
N GLU A 298 45.79 0.78 7.83
CA GLU A 298 45.15 -0.25 7.03
C GLU A 298 43.87 -0.73 7.72
N TYR A 299 43.01 -1.37 6.94
CA TYR A 299 41.68 -1.79 7.35
C TYR A 299 41.42 -3.24 6.96
N SER A 300 40.78 -4.01 7.84
CA SER A 300 40.44 -5.39 7.50
C SER A 300 39.35 -5.43 6.44
N THR A 301 39.42 -6.42 5.58
CA THR A 301 38.36 -6.73 4.60
C THR A 301 37.32 -7.69 5.17
N ALA A 302 37.68 -8.44 6.22
CA ALA A 302 36.80 -9.37 6.91
C ALA A 302 35.98 -8.66 8.00
N PRO A 303 34.72 -9.10 8.23
CA PRO A 303 33.89 -8.63 9.35
C PRO A 303 34.62 -8.84 10.67
N THR A 304 34.56 -7.85 11.54
CA THR A 304 35.14 -7.92 12.89
C THR A 304 34.10 -7.56 13.93
N SER A 305 34.27 -8.04 15.17
CA SER A 305 33.37 -7.69 16.25
C SER A 305 33.39 -6.18 16.46
N SER A 306 32.22 -5.57 16.62
CA SER A 306 32.13 -4.14 16.91
C SER A 306 32.98 -3.79 18.14
N LEU A 307 33.58 -2.60 18.14
CA LEU A 307 34.42 -2.17 19.27
C LEU A 307 33.64 -2.17 20.60
N ARG A 308 32.33 -1.86 20.56
CA ARG A 308 31.46 -1.95 21.73
C ARG A 308 31.46 -3.36 22.32
N THR A 309 31.28 -4.37 21.47
CA THR A 309 31.35 -5.78 21.84
C THR A 309 32.73 -6.16 22.39
N VAL A 310 33.82 -5.61 21.82
CA VAL A 310 35.18 -5.80 22.35
C VAL A 310 35.30 -5.23 23.77
N ILE A 311 34.77 -4.03 24.02
CA ILE A 311 34.82 -3.40 25.35
C ILE A 311 33.99 -4.20 26.37
N GLU A 312 32.79 -4.63 25.99
CA GLU A 312 31.86 -5.37 26.87
C GLU A 312 32.38 -6.77 27.24
N ASN A 313 33.09 -7.44 26.32
CA ASN A 313 33.59 -8.80 26.52
C ASN A 313 34.96 -8.86 27.23
N ASN A 314 35.58 -7.72 27.52
CA ASN A 314 36.89 -7.67 28.17
C ASN A 314 36.78 -7.13 29.61
N PRO A 315 37.76 -7.43 30.48
CA PRO A 315 37.87 -6.74 31.76
C PRO A 315 37.94 -5.23 31.56
N PRO A 316 37.46 -4.42 32.53
CA PRO A 316 37.42 -2.97 32.41
C PRO A 316 38.71 -2.39 31.82
N ILE A 317 38.57 -1.71 30.69
CA ILE A 317 39.67 -1.16 29.92
C ILE A 317 39.85 0.29 30.38
N LEU A 318 40.90 0.54 31.17
CA LEU A 318 41.25 1.87 31.63
C LEU A 318 42.03 2.59 30.52
N LEU A 319 41.44 3.64 29.94
CA LEU A 319 42.07 4.43 28.90
C LEU A 319 43.12 5.39 29.51
N PRO A 320 44.03 5.95 28.69
CA PRO A 320 45.05 6.89 29.18
C PRO A 320 44.49 8.08 29.94
N CYS A 321 43.26 8.51 29.68
CA CYS A 321 42.59 9.60 30.41
C CYS A 321 42.19 9.25 31.86
N GLY A 322 42.40 8.01 32.29
CA GLY A 322 42.05 7.51 33.62
C GLY A 322 40.59 7.11 33.80
N ARG A 323 39.78 7.15 32.73
CA ARG A 323 38.38 6.69 32.71
C ARG A 323 38.25 5.38 31.94
N TYR A 324 37.19 4.63 32.20
CA TYR A 324 36.94 3.38 31.50
C TYR A 324 36.47 3.61 30.06
N ALA A 325 36.83 2.71 29.14
CA ALA A 325 36.40 2.77 27.75
C ALA A 325 34.87 2.74 27.62
N SER A 326 34.17 2.03 28.52
CA SER A 326 32.70 1.96 28.57
C SER A 326 32.03 3.30 28.92
N GLU A 327 32.77 4.24 29.51
CA GLU A 327 32.26 5.57 29.88
C GLU A 327 32.38 6.59 28.73
N HIS A 328 33.02 6.22 27.62
CA HIS A 328 33.22 7.12 26.48
C HIS A 328 32.11 6.93 25.45
N ALA A 329 31.61 8.04 24.92
CA ALA A 329 30.82 8.01 23.70
C ALA A 329 31.69 7.50 22.53
N ILE A 330 31.26 6.41 21.90
CA ILE A 330 31.91 5.83 20.73
C ILE A 330 31.37 6.58 19.51
N ALA A 331 32.20 7.40 18.87
CA ALA A 331 31.87 7.98 17.58
C ALA A 331 31.91 6.88 16.51
N VAL A 332 30.88 6.82 15.65
CA VAL A 332 30.87 5.89 14.52
C VAL A 332 31.84 6.42 13.46
N ILE A 333 32.99 5.76 13.32
CA ILE A 333 33.96 6.10 12.28
C ILE A 333 33.82 5.06 11.17
N GLY A 334 33.20 5.47 10.06
CA GLY A 334 33.07 4.62 8.87
C GLY A 334 32.39 3.28 9.15
N PHE A 335 32.91 2.23 8.53
CA PHE A 335 32.42 0.84 8.62
C PHE A 335 33.11 0.01 9.72
N GLU A 336 33.38 0.60 10.89
CA GLU A 336 34.00 -0.14 12.01
C GLU A 336 33.15 -1.31 12.57
N GLU A 337 31.88 -1.44 12.16
CA GLU A 337 31.07 -2.64 12.40
C GLU A 337 31.50 -3.85 11.53
N TYR A 338 32.29 -3.62 10.47
CA TYR A 338 32.71 -4.62 9.49
C TYR A 338 34.21 -4.61 9.19
N SER A 339 34.99 -3.66 9.70
CA SER A 339 36.43 -3.60 9.49
C SER A 339 37.19 -3.11 10.71
N GLU A 340 38.23 -3.84 11.11
CA GLU A 340 39.18 -3.43 12.15
C GLU A 340 40.27 -2.54 11.55
N ARG A 341 40.58 -1.45 12.25
CA ARG A 341 41.67 -0.53 11.92
C ARG A 341 42.98 -1.01 12.55
N PHE A 342 44.07 -0.98 11.79
CA PHE A 342 45.39 -1.33 12.29
C PHE A 342 46.48 -0.51 11.59
N PHE A 343 47.65 -0.44 12.23
CA PHE A 343 48.84 0.17 11.66
C PHE A 343 49.83 -0.94 11.32
N THR A 344 50.14 -1.09 10.04
CA THR A 344 51.11 -2.07 9.54
C THR A 344 52.43 -1.36 9.25
N LEU A 345 53.54 -1.94 9.70
CA LEU A 345 54.88 -1.43 9.42
C LEU A 345 55.24 -1.71 7.95
N HIS A 346 55.48 -0.64 7.19
CA HIS A 346 56.01 -0.71 5.83
C HIS A 346 57.50 -0.43 5.86
N GLU A 347 58.26 -1.44 6.28
CA GLU A 347 59.73 -1.41 6.28
C GLU A 347 60.26 -1.56 4.84
N PRO A 348 61.16 -0.66 4.38
CA PRO A 348 61.82 -0.82 3.07
C PRO A 348 62.60 -2.14 3.00
N ASP A 349 62.64 -2.80 1.84
CA ASP A 349 63.44 -4.02 1.70
C ASP A 349 64.92 -3.65 1.57
N PRO A 350 65.81 -4.04 2.51
CA PRO A 350 67.23 -3.70 2.44
C PRO A 350 67.94 -4.29 1.21
N MET A 351 67.40 -5.35 0.61
CA MET A 351 67.96 -5.99 -0.59
C MET A 351 67.55 -5.26 -1.88
N GLN A 352 66.40 -4.58 -1.89
CA GLN A 352 65.88 -3.86 -3.07
C GLN A 352 66.20 -2.36 -2.96
N ASP A 353 65.95 -1.76 -1.80
CA ASP A 353 65.97 -0.31 -1.55
C ASP A 353 66.88 0.02 -0.36
N SER A 354 68.14 -0.39 -0.44
CA SER A 354 69.14 -0.24 0.64
C SER A 354 69.28 1.20 1.14
N ASN A 355 69.19 2.20 0.25
CA ASN A 355 69.25 3.61 0.63
C ASN A 355 68.03 4.04 1.45
N GLU A 356 66.82 3.61 1.07
CA GLU A 356 65.59 3.94 1.81
C GLU A 356 65.58 3.25 3.17
N TRP A 357 66.05 2.00 3.23
CA TRP A 357 66.21 1.27 4.48
C TRP A 357 67.19 1.98 5.43
N MET A 358 68.34 2.43 4.94
CA MET A 358 69.32 3.17 5.77
C MET A 358 68.75 4.50 6.29
N VAL A 359 67.99 5.23 5.48
CA VAL A 359 67.30 6.46 5.89
C VAL A 359 66.24 6.17 6.96
N TRP A 360 65.45 5.11 6.75
CA TRP A 360 64.44 4.68 7.73
C TRP A 360 65.07 4.26 9.05
N TYR A 361 66.15 3.47 9.01
CA TYR A 361 66.87 3.04 10.21
C TYR A 361 67.48 4.23 10.97
N ALA A 362 68.12 5.18 10.27
CA ALA A 362 68.63 6.42 10.87
C ALA A 362 67.50 7.28 11.47
N THR A 363 66.33 7.29 10.84
CA THR A 363 65.11 7.96 11.33
C THR A 363 64.67 7.33 12.66
N LEU A 364 64.67 6.01 12.80
CA LEU A 364 64.34 5.33 14.05
C LEU A 364 65.35 5.62 15.16
N GLU A 365 66.66 5.66 14.86
CA GLU A 365 67.68 6.00 15.85
C GLU A 365 67.54 7.44 16.35
N ALA A 366 67.34 8.38 15.44
CA ALA A 366 67.12 9.78 15.79
C ALA A 366 65.80 9.98 16.57
N LEU A 367 64.74 9.26 16.20
CA LEU A 367 63.47 9.24 16.94
C LEU A 367 63.66 8.71 18.36
N LEU A 368 64.39 7.60 18.54
CA LEU A 368 64.66 7.05 19.86
C LEU A 368 65.39 8.04 20.77
N ALA A 369 66.45 8.68 20.27
CA ALA A 369 67.20 9.69 21.02
C ALA A 369 66.29 10.85 21.49
N ARG A 370 65.43 11.37 20.60
CA ARG A 370 64.48 12.45 20.94
C ARG A 370 63.41 12.03 21.93
N LEU A 371 62.96 10.78 21.87
CA LEU A 371 62.00 10.24 22.84
C LEU A 371 62.65 10.06 24.21
N GLU A 372 63.90 9.60 24.26
CA GLU A 372 64.69 9.45 25.50
C GLU A 372 65.01 10.79 26.16
N ASP A 373 65.32 11.83 25.38
CA ASP A 373 65.49 13.21 25.88
C ASP A 373 64.25 13.72 26.62
N CYS A 374 63.05 13.22 26.29
CA CYS A 374 61.79 13.62 26.93
C CYS A 374 61.47 12.81 28.20
N LEU A 375 62.22 11.74 28.48
CA LEU A 375 62.03 10.89 29.65
C LEU A 375 62.82 11.37 30.87
N VAL A 376 64.02 11.90 30.61
CA VAL A 376 64.85 12.64 31.58
C VAL A 376 64.08 13.89 32.02
#